data_AF-A0A8J2N076-F1
#
_entry.id   AF-A0A8J2N076-F1
#
_cell.length_a   1.000
_cell.length_b   1.000
_cell.length_c   1.000
_cell.angle_alpha   90.00
_cell.angle_beta   90.00
_cell.angle_gamma   90.00
#
_symmetry.space_group_name_H-M   'P 1'
#
loop_
_entity.id
_entity.type
_entity.pdbx_description
1 polymer ?
#
loop_
_entity_poly.entity_id
_entity_poly.type
_entity_poly.pdbx_seq_one_letter_code
_entity_poly.pdbx_strand_id
1 'polypeptide(L)'
;MKVLCALIVALSCINASLGDGLKCTLRPGEFPFEWRDMVDPCTKMLEAQVKTEIEASMTYLAMGAHFSQDSVNRPGFAKFFFDSASEEREHAIKIIEYLLMRGQLTSDVSKLLKFPLKPIAGEWSSGVKALTEALSLETRVTRSIRKIIEKCEAPADVNFNDYHGFKVGAQFTFALAAAFLAQTVSLHFFSSSAASQALRTTLVDPVNGNLS
;
A
#
# COMPACT_ATOMS: atom_id res chain seq x y z
N MET A 1 -2.92 -65.58 -37.60
CA MET A 1 -2.26 -65.71 -36.27
C MET A 1 -1.26 -64.59 -35.97
N LYS A 2 -0.37 -64.22 -36.89
CA LYS A 2 0.66 -63.18 -36.65
C LYS A 2 0.11 -61.75 -36.38
N VAL A 3 -0.98 -61.37 -37.05
CA VAL A 3 -1.61 -60.03 -36.91
C VAL A 3 -2.39 -59.89 -35.59
N LEU A 4 -2.96 -60.99 -35.07
CA LEU A 4 -3.70 -60.99 -33.81
C LEU A 4 -2.77 -60.82 -32.60
N CYS A 5 -1.60 -61.47 -32.61
CA CYS A 5 -0.58 -61.25 -31.58
C CYS A 5 -0.02 -59.83 -31.60
N ALA A 6 0.15 -59.23 -32.79
CA ALA A 6 0.63 -57.85 -32.91
C ALA A 6 -0.36 -56.83 -32.33
N LEU A 7 -1.68 -57.05 -32.52
CA LEU A 7 -2.72 -56.19 -31.94
C LEU A 7 -2.80 -56.34 -30.41
N ILE A 8 -2.67 -57.56 -29.88
CA ILE A 8 -2.73 -57.80 -28.43
C ILE A 8 -1.52 -57.16 -27.72
N VAL A 9 -0.31 -57.26 -28.30
CA VAL A 9 0.90 -56.63 -27.77
C VAL A 9 0.80 -55.10 -27.87
N ALA A 10 0.24 -54.55 -28.94
CA ALA A 10 0.01 -53.11 -29.06
C ALA A 10 -1.00 -52.59 -28.03
N LEU A 11 -2.10 -53.31 -27.79
CA LEU A 11 -3.11 -52.96 -26.78
C LEU A 11 -2.58 -53.06 -25.34
N SER A 12 -1.73 -54.06 -25.05
CA SER A 12 -1.10 -54.16 -23.72
C SER A 12 -0.11 -53.03 -23.46
N CYS A 13 0.58 -52.53 -24.49
CA CYS A 13 1.50 -51.40 -24.37
C CYS A 13 0.78 -50.06 -24.16
N ILE A 14 -0.46 -49.90 -24.65
CA ILE A 14 -1.27 -48.71 -24.40
C ILE A 14 -1.75 -48.65 -22.94
N ASN A 15 -2.08 -49.81 -22.34
CA ASN A 15 -2.49 -49.86 -20.93
C ASN A 15 -1.30 -49.71 -19.95
N ALA A 16 -0.07 -49.91 -20.40
CA ALA A 16 1.13 -49.80 -19.58
C ALA A 16 1.77 -48.40 -19.59
N SER A 17 1.26 -47.45 -20.38
CA SER A 17 1.78 -46.07 -20.43
C SER A 17 0.98 -45.05 -19.61
N LEU A 18 -0.10 -45.48 -18.94
CA LEU A 18 -0.70 -44.70 -17.86
C LEU A 18 0.10 -44.95 -16.57
N GLY A 19 1.34 -44.48 -16.56
CA GLY A 19 2.05 -44.27 -15.32
C GLY A 19 1.16 -43.36 -14.46
N ASP A 20 0.71 -43.89 -13.32
CA ASP A 20 0.11 -43.10 -12.26
C ASP A 20 0.99 -41.86 -12.07
N GLY A 21 0.43 -40.71 -12.47
CA GLY A 21 1.19 -39.49 -12.67
C GLY A 21 2.03 -39.20 -11.44
N LEU A 22 3.34 -38.98 -11.66
CA LEU A 22 4.26 -38.47 -10.65
C LEU A 22 3.65 -37.20 -10.04
N LYS A 23 2.91 -37.35 -8.93
CA LYS A 23 2.37 -36.22 -8.19
C LYS A 23 3.57 -35.57 -7.48
N CYS A 24 4.12 -34.54 -8.11
CA CYS A 24 5.22 -33.72 -7.59
C CYS A 24 4.83 -32.89 -6.36
N THR A 25 3.65 -33.13 -5.77
CA THR A 25 3.19 -32.48 -4.55
C THR A 25 3.25 -33.48 -3.40
N LEU A 26 4.02 -33.13 -2.36
CA LEU A 26 4.01 -33.87 -1.11
C LEU A 26 2.61 -33.79 -0.49
N ARG A 27 2.16 -34.87 0.14
CA ARG A 27 0.91 -34.85 0.91
C ARG A 27 1.08 -33.87 2.08
N PRO A 28 0.11 -32.97 2.33
CA PRO A 28 0.16 -32.09 3.49
C PRO A 28 0.23 -32.91 4.78
N GLY A 29 1.05 -32.48 5.73
CA GLY A 29 1.05 -33.06 7.08
C GLY A 29 -0.19 -32.65 7.86
N GLU A 30 -0.69 -33.56 8.71
CA GLU A 30 -1.79 -33.28 9.64
C GLU A 30 -1.20 -32.68 10.92
N PHE A 31 -1.51 -31.41 11.19
CA PHE A 31 -1.07 -30.67 12.38
C PHE A 31 -2.28 -30.07 13.11
N PRO A 32 -2.23 -29.88 14.43
CA PRO A 32 -3.32 -29.23 15.16
C PRO A 32 -3.44 -27.75 14.77
N PHE A 33 -4.69 -27.28 14.60
CA PHE A 33 -5.00 -25.90 14.19
C PHE A 33 -5.70 -25.08 15.27
N GLU A 34 -5.72 -25.56 16.52
CA GLU A 34 -6.36 -24.88 17.66
C GLU A 34 -5.78 -23.49 17.95
N TRP A 35 -4.53 -23.24 17.57
CA TRP A 35 -3.86 -21.94 17.70
C TRP A 35 -4.29 -20.90 16.65
N ARG A 36 -5.06 -21.29 15.63
CA ARG A 36 -5.61 -20.38 14.63
C ARG A 36 -6.95 -19.84 15.11
N ASP A 37 -6.87 -18.75 15.86
CA ASP A 37 -7.99 -18.12 16.56
C ASP A 37 -8.44 -16.79 15.93
N MET A 38 -7.79 -16.34 14.84
CA MET A 38 -8.22 -15.15 14.11
C MET A 38 -9.62 -15.31 13.52
N VAL A 39 -10.46 -14.28 13.71
CA VAL A 39 -11.83 -14.28 13.19
C VAL A 39 -11.91 -13.71 11.78
N ASP A 40 -12.73 -14.34 10.94
CA ASP A 40 -12.96 -13.97 9.54
C ASP A 40 -13.14 -12.46 9.28
N PRO A 41 -13.94 -11.72 10.08
CA PRO A 41 -14.11 -10.27 9.87
C PRO A 41 -12.82 -9.49 10.08
N CYS A 42 -11.99 -9.86 11.05
CA CYS A 42 -10.71 -9.21 11.33
C CYS A 42 -9.70 -9.53 10.21
N THR A 43 -9.58 -10.80 9.82
CA THR A 43 -8.72 -11.26 8.73
C THR A 43 -9.00 -10.51 7.43
N LYS A 44 -10.27 -10.44 7.01
CA LYS A 44 -10.66 -9.76 5.75
C LYS A 44 -10.34 -8.27 5.77
N MET A 45 -10.47 -7.60 6.91
CA MET A 45 -10.13 -6.18 7.01
C MET A 45 -8.62 -5.94 6.97
N LEU A 46 -7.82 -6.82 7.58
CA LEU A 46 -6.36 -6.77 7.49
C LEU A 46 -5.88 -7.06 6.06
N GLU A 47 -6.44 -8.05 5.38
CA GLU A 47 -6.17 -8.32 3.96
C GLU A 47 -6.48 -7.10 3.08
N ALA A 48 -7.61 -6.41 3.32
CA ALA A 48 -7.95 -5.19 2.61
C ALA A 48 -7.01 -4.02 2.95
N GLN A 49 -6.47 -3.97 4.18
CA GLN A 49 -5.50 -2.97 4.58
C GLN A 49 -4.19 -3.12 3.83
N VAL A 50 -3.70 -4.36 3.61
CA VAL A 50 -2.51 -4.62 2.77
C VAL A 50 -2.63 -3.94 1.42
N LYS A 51 -3.77 -4.09 0.74
CA LYS A 51 -4.04 -3.42 -0.53
C LYS A 51 -3.96 -1.90 -0.40
N THR A 52 -4.54 -1.35 0.67
CA THR A 52 -4.57 0.09 0.92
C THR A 52 -3.16 0.66 1.09
N GLU A 53 -2.30 0.01 1.87
CA GLU A 53 -0.92 0.47 2.07
C GLU A 53 -0.08 0.37 0.79
N ILE A 54 -0.29 -0.68 -0.01
CA ILE A 54 0.40 -0.78 -1.30
C ILE A 54 -0.09 0.30 -2.29
N GLU A 55 -1.40 0.59 -2.33
CA GLU A 55 -1.92 1.70 -3.15
C GLU A 55 -1.37 3.07 -2.69
N ALA A 56 -1.19 3.26 -1.39
CA ALA A 56 -0.54 4.44 -0.82
C ALA A 56 0.94 4.54 -1.23
N SER A 57 1.70 3.45 -1.08
CA SER A 57 3.10 3.35 -1.52
C SER A 57 3.26 3.71 -3.00
N MET A 58 2.41 3.16 -3.88
CA MET A 58 2.43 3.46 -5.31
C MET A 58 2.09 4.93 -5.61
N THR A 59 1.19 5.53 -4.83
CA THR A 59 0.85 6.95 -4.96
C THR A 59 2.02 7.85 -4.56
N TYR A 60 2.68 7.55 -3.45
CA TYR A 60 3.88 8.28 -3.03
C TYR A 60 5.05 8.12 -4.00
N LEU A 61 5.21 6.93 -4.58
CA LEU A 61 6.21 6.71 -5.63
C LEU A 61 5.96 7.60 -6.85
N ALA A 62 4.69 7.75 -7.27
CA ALA A 62 4.30 8.64 -8.35
C ALA A 62 4.54 10.14 -7.99
N MET A 63 4.24 10.54 -6.76
CA MET A 63 4.55 11.89 -6.26
C MET A 63 6.05 12.17 -6.29
N GLY A 64 6.87 11.24 -5.79
CA GLY A 64 8.33 11.37 -5.81
C GLY A 64 8.88 11.51 -7.23
N ALA A 65 8.39 10.70 -8.17
CA ALA A 65 8.74 10.78 -9.58
C ALA A 65 8.32 12.13 -10.20
N HIS A 66 7.13 12.63 -9.90
CA HIS A 66 6.66 13.93 -10.39
C HIS A 66 7.55 15.09 -9.94
N PHE A 67 7.93 15.16 -8.66
CA PHE A 67 8.82 16.21 -8.16
C PHE A 67 10.28 16.06 -8.60
N SER A 68 10.65 14.91 -9.14
CA SER A 68 11.96 14.63 -9.74
C SER A 68 12.07 15.03 -11.21
N GLN A 69 10.95 15.36 -11.87
CA GLN A 69 10.98 15.82 -13.26
C GLN A 69 11.83 17.08 -13.39
N ASP A 70 12.57 17.22 -14.49
CA ASP A 70 13.42 18.37 -14.79
C ASP A 70 12.65 19.71 -14.81
N SER A 71 11.41 19.68 -15.30
CA SER A 71 10.49 20.82 -15.34
C SER A 71 10.02 21.29 -13.96
N VAL A 72 9.98 20.39 -12.96
CA VAL A 72 9.53 20.68 -11.59
C VAL A 72 10.72 20.92 -10.65
N ASN A 73 11.71 20.01 -10.69
CA ASN A 73 12.98 20.03 -9.98
C ASN A 73 12.86 20.45 -8.50
N ARG A 74 12.20 19.60 -7.70
CA ARG A 74 12.05 19.79 -6.24
C ARG A 74 12.59 18.57 -5.48
N PRO A 75 13.92 18.43 -5.36
CA PRO A 75 14.55 17.23 -4.82
C PRO A 75 14.19 16.93 -3.35
N GLY A 76 13.91 17.97 -2.54
CA GLY A 76 13.45 17.77 -1.16
C GLY A 76 12.08 17.10 -1.05
N PHE A 77 11.13 17.51 -1.90
CA PHE A 77 9.82 16.86 -2.00
C PHE A 77 9.94 15.46 -2.59
N ALA A 78 10.76 15.29 -3.63
CA ALA A 78 11.01 13.99 -4.22
C ALA A 78 11.53 12.98 -3.19
N LYS A 79 12.58 13.36 -2.44
CA LYS A 79 13.13 12.52 -1.36
C LYS A 79 12.07 12.18 -0.32
N PHE A 80 11.33 13.17 0.17
CA PHE A 80 10.28 12.96 1.15
C PHE A 80 9.28 11.90 0.68
N PHE A 81 8.72 12.05 -0.53
CA PHE A 81 7.73 11.10 -1.03
C PHE A 81 8.33 9.73 -1.38
N PHE A 82 9.59 9.62 -1.78
CA PHE A 82 10.24 8.31 -1.95
C PHE A 82 10.45 7.58 -0.62
N ASP A 83 10.82 8.31 0.44
CA ASP A 83 10.91 7.75 1.78
C ASP A 83 9.52 7.29 2.25
N SER A 84 8.48 8.10 2.06
CA SER A 84 7.08 7.75 2.36
C SER A 84 6.61 6.50 1.62
N ALA A 85 6.93 6.39 0.33
CA ALA A 85 6.59 5.21 -0.46
C ALA A 85 7.21 3.94 0.12
N SER A 86 8.43 4.04 0.64
CA SER A 86 9.15 2.92 1.26
C SER A 86 8.52 2.55 2.61
N GLU A 87 8.16 3.54 3.42
CA GLU A 87 7.50 3.35 4.71
C GLU A 87 6.15 2.64 4.57
N GLU A 88 5.29 3.06 3.62
CA GLU A 88 4.00 2.40 3.38
C GLU A 88 4.16 0.96 2.86
N ARG A 89 5.23 0.68 2.11
CA ARG A 89 5.57 -0.69 1.71
C ARG A 89 5.95 -1.55 2.92
N GLU A 90 6.70 -1.00 3.88
CA GLU A 90 7.01 -1.69 5.13
C GLU A 90 5.75 -1.94 5.97
N HIS A 91 4.79 -1.01 5.98
CA HIS A 91 3.49 -1.21 6.65
C HIS A 91 2.74 -2.40 6.07
N ALA A 92 2.64 -2.49 4.73
CA ALA A 92 2.03 -3.64 4.06
C ALA A 92 2.71 -4.95 4.44
N ILE A 93 4.05 -4.99 4.47
CA ILE A 93 4.83 -6.18 4.83
C ILE A 93 4.54 -6.61 6.27
N LYS A 94 4.53 -5.67 7.23
CA LYS A 94 4.22 -5.96 8.65
C LYS A 94 2.84 -6.56 8.83
N ILE A 95 1.84 -6.10 8.06
CA ILE A 95 0.49 -6.69 8.09
C ILE A 95 0.51 -8.13 7.54
N ILE A 96 1.21 -8.37 6.44
CA ILE A 96 1.35 -9.72 5.87
C ILE A 96 2.06 -10.67 6.84
N GLU A 97 3.14 -10.22 7.47
CA GLU A 97 3.87 -10.98 8.49
C GLU A 97 2.99 -11.31 9.68
N TYR A 98 2.18 -10.35 10.14
CA TYR A 98 1.20 -10.58 11.21
C TYR A 98 0.15 -11.64 10.83
N LEU A 99 -0.41 -11.57 9.62
CA LEU A 99 -1.37 -12.56 9.12
C LEU A 99 -0.74 -13.96 9.04
N LEU A 100 0.50 -14.07 8.52
CA LEU A 100 1.23 -15.33 8.44
C LEU A 100 1.54 -15.90 9.83
N MET A 101 1.96 -15.05 10.77
CA MET A 101 2.22 -15.43 12.17
C MET A 101 0.98 -16.03 12.84
N ARG A 102 -0.22 -15.54 12.51
CA ARG A 102 -1.50 -16.05 13.01
C ARG A 102 -2.07 -17.21 12.18
N GLY A 103 -1.28 -17.76 11.25
CA GLY A 103 -1.66 -18.94 10.46
C GLY A 103 -2.64 -18.66 9.33
N GLN A 104 -2.79 -17.40 8.93
CA GLN A 104 -3.54 -17.00 7.74
C GLN A 104 -2.65 -17.06 6.49
N LEU A 105 -3.22 -16.80 5.32
CA LEU A 105 -2.50 -16.75 4.03
C LEU A 105 -1.78 -18.04 3.61
N THR A 106 -2.17 -19.20 4.16
CA THR A 106 -1.48 -20.49 3.88
C THR A 106 -1.83 -21.12 2.54
N SER A 107 -2.95 -20.75 1.92
CA SER A 107 -3.46 -21.41 0.71
C SER A 107 -3.70 -20.47 -0.47
N ASP A 108 -4.03 -19.20 -0.22
CA ASP A 108 -4.40 -18.26 -1.27
C ASP A 108 -3.92 -16.84 -0.95
N VAL A 109 -2.83 -16.43 -1.58
CA VAL A 109 -2.28 -15.07 -1.51
C VAL A 109 -2.80 -14.16 -2.64
N SER A 110 -3.52 -14.72 -3.62
CA SER A 110 -4.01 -13.98 -4.78
C SER A 110 -5.05 -12.91 -4.43
N LYS A 111 -5.67 -13.05 -3.25
CA LYS A 111 -6.67 -12.11 -2.73
C LYS A 111 -6.06 -10.81 -2.18
N LEU A 112 -4.77 -10.82 -1.82
CA LEU A 112 -4.10 -9.66 -1.19
C LEU A 112 -4.00 -8.46 -2.15
N LEU A 113 -3.68 -8.70 -3.42
CA LEU A 113 -3.47 -7.66 -4.41
C LEU A 113 -4.23 -7.99 -5.68
N LYS A 114 -5.15 -7.08 -6.07
CA LYS A 114 -5.84 -7.12 -7.35
C LYS A 114 -5.27 -6.07 -8.28
N PHE A 115 -4.79 -6.50 -9.43
CA PHE A 115 -4.25 -5.61 -10.46
C PHE A 115 -5.34 -5.11 -11.42
N PRO A 116 -5.20 -3.89 -11.99
CA PRO A 116 -4.08 -2.97 -11.84
C PRO A 116 -4.17 -2.10 -10.58
N LEU A 117 -3.04 -1.91 -9.89
CA LEU A 117 -2.89 -0.90 -8.85
C LEU A 117 -2.53 0.42 -9.54
N LYS A 118 -3.38 1.44 -9.40
CA LYS A 118 -3.16 2.75 -10.02
C LYS A 118 -2.94 3.81 -8.94
N PRO A 119 -1.96 4.71 -9.11
CA PRO A 119 -1.81 5.86 -8.23
C PRO A 119 -3.06 6.76 -8.34
N ILE A 120 -3.34 7.50 -7.26
CA ILE A 120 -4.53 8.37 -7.16
C ILE A 120 -4.50 9.52 -8.19
N ALA A 121 -3.31 10.02 -8.52
CA ALA A 121 -3.08 11.07 -9.51
C ALA A 121 -1.72 10.88 -10.19
N GLY A 122 -1.53 11.52 -11.35
CA GLY A 122 -0.27 11.51 -12.12
C GLY A 122 0.48 12.84 -12.12
N GLU A 123 -0.17 13.94 -11.74
CA GLU A 123 0.42 15.29 -11.78
C GLU A 123 -0.07 16.14 -10.60
N TRP A 124 0.84 16.92 -10.00
CA TRP A 124 0.56 17.79 -8.86
C TRP A 124 0.94 19.23 -9.16
N SER A 125 -0.05 20.12 -9.22
CA SER A 125 0.16 21.52 -9.60
C SER A 125 1.03 22.33 -8.63
N SER A 126 1.18 21.88 -7.38
CA SER A 126 2.05 22.52 -6.39
C SER A 126 2.43 21.55 -5.26
N GLY A 127 3.53 21.85 -4.57
CA GLY A 127 3.94 21.11 -3.37
C GLY A 127 2.88 21.13 -2.26
N VAL A 128 2.16 22.25 -2.10
CA VAL A 128 1.04 22.37 -1.13
C VAL A 128 -0.09 21.41 -1.49
N LYS A 129 -0.44 21.30 -2.78
CA LYS A 129 -1.47 20.37 -3.23
C LYS A 129 -1.04 18.92 -2.99
N ALA A 130 0.20 18.56 -3.32
CA ALA A 130 0.72 17.22 -3.05
C ALA A 130 0.72 16.87 -1.56
N LEU A 131 1.14 17.79 -0.68
CA LEU A 131 1.11 17.57 0.77
C LEU A 131 -0.32 17.49 1.33
N THR A 132 -1.26 18.26 0.78
CA THR A 132 -2.67 18.19 1.16
C THR A 132 -3.29 16.85 0.77
N GLU A 133 -2.95 16.34 -0.42
CA GLU A 133 -3.36 15.01 -0.86
C GLU A 133 -2.72 13.91 -0.02
N ALA A 134 -1.43 14.02 0.30
CA ALA A 134 -0.74 13.12 1.22
C ALA A 134 -1.43 13.10 2.60
N LEU A 135 -1.75 14.25 3.17
CA LEU A 135 -2.48 14.33 4.45
C LEU A 135 -3.86 13.67 4.37
N SER A 136 -4.58 13.86 3.26
CA SER A 136 -5.88 13.22 3.03
C SER A 136 -5.77 11.69 2.94
N LEU A 137 -4.72 11.19 2.26
CA LEU A 137 -4.40 9.78 2.17
C LEU A 137 -4.14 9.19 3.56
N GLU A 138 -3.26 9.81 4.35
CA GLU A 138 -2.94 9.36 5.71
C GLU A 138 -4.16 9.39 6.65
N THR A 139 -5.01 10.40 6.50
CA THR A 139 -6.26 10.50 7.27
C THR A 139 -7.23 9.37 6.90
N ARG A 140 -7.22 8.89 5.65
CA ARG A 140 -8.02 7.73 5.22
C ARG A 140 -7.44 6.44 5.76
N VAL A 141 -6.12 6.24 5.66
CA VAL A 141 -5.41 5.08 6.22
C VAL A 141 -5.65 4.98 7.72
N THR A 142 -5.43 6.07 8.46
CA THR A 142 -5.69 6.14 9.91
C THR A 142 -7.12 5.75 10.27
N ARG A 143 -8.12 6.27 9.54
CA ARG A 143 -9.53 5.88 9.76
C ARG A 143 -9.80 4.42 9.43
N SER A 144 -9.15 3.87 8.40
CA SER A 144 -9.25 2.44 8.07
C SER A 144 -8.72 1.60 9.23
N ILE A 145 -7.54 1.93 9.75
CA ILE A 145 -6.92 1.18 10.85
C ILE A 145 -7.75 1.25 12.13
N ARG A 146 -8.33 2.42 12.47
CA ARG A 146 -9.25 2.51 13.62
C ARG A 146 -10.44 1.56 13.49
N LYS A 147 -11.03 1.45 12.30
CA LYS A 147 -12.11 0.49 12.04
C LYS A 147 -11.66 -0.95 12.16
N ILE A 148 -10.41 -1.26 11.79
CA ILE A 148 -9.83 -2.60 11.98
C ILE A 148 -9.74 -2.91 13.48
N ILE A 149 -9.20 -1.98 14.28
CA ILE A 149 -9.10 -2.14 15.73
C ILE A 149 -10.48 -2.41 16.33
N GLU A 150 -11.46 -1.54 16.04
CA GLU A 150 -12.83 -1.67 16.53
C GLU A 150 -13.45 -3.03 16.14
N LYS A 151 -13.24 -3.48 14.90
CA LYS A 151 -13.81 -4.75 14.42
C LYS A 151 -13.13 -5.99 15.00
N CYS A 152 -11.82 -5.93 15.24
CA CYS A 152 -11.05 -7.03 15.81
C CYS A 152 -11.22 -7.11 17.35
N GLU A 153 -11.48 -6.00 18.02
CA GLU A 153 -11.70 -5.94 19.48
C GLU A 153 -13.08 -6.47 19.88
N ALA A 154 -14.12 -6.11 19.14
CA ALA A 154 -15.51 -6.51 19.41
C ALA A 154 -16.25 -6.93 18.14
N PRO A 155 -15.94 -8.11 17.56
CA PRO A 155 -16.68 -8.61 16.42
C PRO A 155 -18.14 -8.89 16.81
N ALA A 156 -19.09 -8.26 16.09
CA ALA A 156 -20.53 -8.35 16.40
C ALA A 156 -21.08 -9.78 16.48
N ASP A 157 -20.47 -10.73 15.76
CA ASP A 157 -20.96 -12.09 15.61
C ASP A 157 -20.26 -13.09 16.55
N VAL A 158 -19.18 -12.68 17.23
CA VAL A 158 -18.35 -13.56 18.07
C VAL A 158 -17.89 -12.80 19.32
N ASN A 159 -18.15 -13.33 20.51
CA ASN A 159 -17.65 -12.74 21.76
C ASN A 159 -16.18 -13.12 22.00
N PHE A 160 -15.30 -12.73 21.09
CA PHE A 160 -13.86 -13.01 21.13
C PHE A 160 -13.09 -11.76 20.72
N ASN A 161 -12.16 -11.33 21.57
CA ASN A 161 -11.27 -10.21 21.28
C ASN A 161 -10.02 -10.73 20.57
N ASP A 162 -9.91 -10.47 19.27
CA ASP A 162 -8.79 -10.86 18.41
C ASP A 162 -7.69 -9.76 18.36
N TYR A 163 -7.83 -8.70 19.16
CA TYR A 163 -6.86 -7.62 19.20
C TYR A 163 -5.66 -8.00 20.08
N HIS A 164 -4.59 -8.49 19.44
CA HIS A 164 -3.33 -8.86 20.11
C HIS A 164 -2.25 -7.77 20.07
N GLY A 165 -2.65 -6.50 20.00
CA GLY A 165 -1.70 -5.39 20.04
C GLY A 165 -0.93 -5.18 18.74
N PHE A 166 -1.61 -5.31 17.59
CA PHE A 166 -1.07 -4.87 16.30
C PHE A 166 -0.58 -3.42 16.44
N LYS A 167 0.75 -3.22 16.42
CA LYS A 167 1.38 -1.92 16.68
C LYS A 167 1.26 -1.02 15.45
N VAL A 168 0.18 -0.24 15.42
CA VAL A 168 -0.09 0.86 14.46
C VAL A 168 0.81 2.09 14.69
N GLY A 169 1.74 2.03 15.65
CA GLY A 169 2.47 3.20 16.15
C GLY A 169 3.24 4.02 15.11
N ALA A 170 3.59 3.44 13.96
CA ALA A 170 4.32 4.14 12.89
C ALA A 170 3.45 5.10 12.05
N GLN A 171 2.14 4.82 11.88
CA GLN A 171 1.30 5.68 11.01
C GLN A 171 1.04 7.08 11.60
N PHE A 172 0.98 7.18 12.94
CA PHE A 172 0.69 8.45 13.63
C PHE A 172 1.80 9.49 13.46
N THR A 173 3.06 9.06 13.32
CA THR A 173 4.20 9.97 13.12
C THR A 173 4.20 10.58 11.71
N PHE A 174 3.83 9.79 10.70
CA PHE A 174 3.87 10.24 9.32
C PHE A 174 2.74 11.24 8.98
N ALA A 175 1.50 10.98 9.44
CA ALA A 175 0.38 11.90 9.27
C ALA A 175 0.63 13.28 9.92
N LEU A 176 1.27 13.30 11.10
CA LEU A 176 1.66 14.54 11.77
C LEU A 176 2.74 15.30 11.00
N ALA A 177 3.74 14.58 10.46
CA ALA A 177 4.80 15.18 9.67
C ALA A 177 4.26 15.81 8.37
N ALA A 178 3.37 15.13 7.66
CA ALA A 178 2.71 15.65 6.46
C ALA A 178 1.85 16.90 6.76
N ALA A 179 1.08 16.89 7.85
CA ALA A 179 0.29 18.05 8.28
C ALA A 179 1.20 19.26 8.63
N PHE A 180 2.27 19.02 9.39
CA PHE A 180 3.21 20.06 9.77
C PHE A 180 3.93 20.67 8.56
N LEU A 181 4.37 19.82 7.61
CA LEU A 181 4.97 20.25 6.35
C LEU A 181 3.98 21.05 5.49
N ALA A 182 2.72 20.62 5.38
CA ALA A 182 1.70 21.36 4.62
C ALA A 182 1.46 22.76 5.20
N GLN A 183 1.42 22.87 6.54
CA GLN A 183 1.23 24.13 7.25
C GLN A 183 2.43 25.07 7.07
N THR A 184 3.65 24.57 7.22
CA THR A 184 4.88 25.38 7.10
C THR A 184 5.11 25.84 5.66
N VAL A 185 4.91 24.98 4.66
CA VAL A 185 5.04 25.38 3.25
C VAL A 185 4.02 26.45 2.89
N SER A 186 2.78 26.31 3.36
CA SER A 186 1.72 27.31 3.10
C SER A 186 2.06 28.66 3.74
N LEU A 187 2.56 28.68 4.97
CA LEU A 187 2.96 29.90 5.69
C LEU A 187 4.18 30.59 5.04
N HIS A 188 5.19 29.83 4.63
CA HIS A 188 6.36 30.38 3.95
C HIS A 188 6.00 30.94 2.57
N PHE A 189 5.10 30.28 1.82
CA PHE A 189 4.65 30.78 0.52
C PHE A 189 3.83 32.06 0.66
N PHE A 190 3.00 32.18 1.71
CA PHE A 190 2.26 33.40 2.01
C PHE A 190 3.20 34.55 2.38
N SER A 191 4.23 34.28 3.19
CA SER A 191 5.25 35.27 3.57
C SER A 191 6.11 35.71 2.38
N SER A 192 6.52 34.79 1.50
CA SER A 192 7.30 35.12 0.30
C SER A 192 6.46 35.82 -0.77
N SER A 193 5.17 35.48 -0.90
CA SER A 193 4.23 36.21 -1.77
C SER A 193 4.03 37.63 -1.28
N ALA A 194 3.77 37.82 0.02
CA ALA A 194 3.63 39.15 0.62
C ALA A 194 4.92 39.97 0.51
N ALA A 195 6.09 39.36 0.73
CA ALA A 195 7.39 40.02 0.53
C ALA A 195 7.64 40.37 -0.94
N SER A 196 7.30 39.48 -1.88
CA SER A 196 7.45 39.74 -3.32
C SER A 196 6.49 40.83 -3.81
N GLN A 197 5.29 40.93 -3.23
CA GLN A 197 4.29 41.93 -3.57
C GLN A 197 4.66 43.30 -2.97
N ALA A 198 5.18 43.31 -1.74
CA ALA A 198 5.74 44.50 -1.09
C ALA A 198 6.96 45.05 -1.86
N LEU A 199 7.89 44.19 -2.29
CA LEU A 199 9.05 44.60 -3.09
C LEU A 199 8.63 45.21 -4.44
N ARG A 200 7.58 44.67 -5.06
CA ARG A 200 6.99 45.21 -6.31
C ARG A 200 6.37 46.59 -6.11
N THR A 201 5.74 46.84 -4.97
CA THR A 201 5.13 48.14 -4.66
C THR A 201 6.14 49.20 -4.24
N THR A 202 7.32 48.82 -3.74
CA THR A 202 8.39 49.75 -3.36
C THR A 202 9.36 50.08 -4.48
N LEU A 203 9.41 49.28 -5.55
CA LEU A 203 10.32 49.48 -6.69
C LEU A 203 9.67 50.19 -7.90
N VAL A 204 8.35 50.38 -7.87
CA VAL A 204 7.60 51.09 -8.92
C VAL A 204 7.22 52.46 -8.38
N ASP A 205 7.88 53.51 -8.87
CA ASP A 205 7.51 54.89 -8.55
C ASP A 205 6.07 55.17 -9.04
N PRO A 206 5.14 55.59 -8.16
CA PRO A 206 3.73 55.76 -8.50
C PRO A 206 3.47 56.90 -9.50
N VAL A 207 4.49 57.67 -9.86
CA VAL A 207 4.38 58.86 -10.73
C VAL A 207 4.80 58.57 -12.18
N ASN A 208 5.76 57.66 -12.42
CA ASN A 208 6.35 57.49 -13.76
C ASN A 208 6.42 56.04 -14.28
N GLY A 209 6.01 55.03 -13.49
CA GLY A 209 5.89 53.65 -13.97
C GLY A 209 7.18 52.95 -14.43
N ASN A 210 8.35 53.59 -14.26
CA ASN A 210 9.65 52.98 -14.50
C ASN A 210 10.19 52.35 -13.21
N LEU A 211 10.96 51.27 -13.40
CA LEU A 211 11.73 50.62 -12.33
C LEU A 211 12.82 51.60 -11.83
N SER A 212 12.92 51.73 -10.51
CA SER A 212 13.98 52.49 -9.83
C SER A 212 15.35 51.82 -9.92
#